data_AF-A0A0C2IPC1-F1
#
_entry.id   AF-A0A0C2IPC1-F1
#
_cell.length_a   1.000
_cell.length_b   1.000
_cell.length_c   1.000
_cell.angle_alpha   90.00
_cell.angle_beta   90.00
_cell.angle_gamma   90.00
#
_symmetry.space_group_name_H-M   'P 1'
#
loop_
_entity.id
_entity.type
_entity.pdbx_description
1 polymer ?
#
loop_
_entity_poly.entity_id
_entity_poly.type
_entity_poly.pdbx_seq_one_letter_code
_entity_poly.pdbx_strand_id
1 'polypeptide(L)'
;MPDQPKLASLDSLFAAKTERGLTFAAIAEALGRSEVAVAAIFYGQATASEEDVAKLAPLLGLDHATLLSQIGGVFPDRGRAGPMPPVEPLIYRLYEIVQNYGYAYKAVINEKFGDGIMSAIAFSTTVDKEVDGDGVAWVNIKLRGKWLPFTRF
;
A
#
# COMPACT_ATOMS: atom_id res chain seq x y z
N MET A 1 -26.46 20.82 -22.47
CA MET A 1 -25.03 20.50 -22.33
C MET A 1 -24.91 18.99 -22.45
N PRO A 2 -24.08 18.43 -23.34
CA PRO A 2 -23.82 17.00 -23.30
C PRO A 2 -23.09 16.68 -21.99
N ASP A 3 -23.60 15.71 -21.25
CA ASP A 3 -22.99 15.17 -20.04
C ASP A 3 -21.53 14.84 -20.31
N GLN A 4 -20.62 15.53 -19.61
CA GLN A 4 -19.23 15.12 -19.56
C GLN A 4 -19.19 13.73 -18.90
N PRO A 5 -18.46 12.76 -19.47
CA PRO A 5 -18.32 11.46 -18.83
C PRO A 5 -17.74 11.67 -17.42
N LYS A 6 -18.45 11.21 -16.39
CA LYS A 6 -17.94 11.24 -15.01
C LYS A 6 -16.59 10.54 -15.01
N LEU A 7 -15.51 11.27 -14.70
CA LEU A 7 -14.19 10.68 -14.53
C LEU A 7 -14.27 9.62 -13.43
N ALA A 8 -13.87 8.39 -13.73
CA ALA A 8 -13.51 7.44 -12.70
C ALA A 8 -12.27 7.98 -11.95
N SER A 9 -12.43 8.42 -10.71
CA SER A 9 -11.33 8.77 -9.79
C SER A 9 -10.94 7.53 -8.97
N LEU A 10 -9.90 7.61 -8.14
CA LEU A 10 -9.65 6.59 -7.11
C LEU A 10 -10.92 6.29 -6.27
N ASP A 11 -11.82 7.27 -6.14
CA ASP A 11 -13.11 7.11 -5.46
C ASP A 11 -14.02 6.10 -6.17
N SER A 12 -13.92 5.95 -7.49
CA SER A 12 -14.67 4.95 -8.26
C SER A 12 -14.27 3.51 -7.88
N LEU A 13 -12.99 3.28 -7.56
CA LEU A 13 -12.51 1.98 -7.07
C LEU A 13 -13.12 1.68 -5.71
N PHE A 14 -13.11 2.65 -4.79
CA PHE A 14 -13.71 2.49 -3.46
C PHE A 14 -15.22 2.31 -3.52
N ALA A 15 -15.92 3.07 -4.37
CA ALA A 15 -17.36 2.95 -4.57
C ALA A 15 -17.71 1.55 -5.10
N ALA A 16 -17.07 1.10 -6.17
CA ALA A 16 -17.32 -0.20 -6.77
C ALA A 16 -16.98 -1.38 -5.83
N LYS A 17 -15.88 -1.26 -5.07
CA LYS A 17 -15.53 -2.23 -4.03
C LYS A 17 -16.61 -2.33 -2.95
N THR A 18 -17.15 -1.17 -2.52
CA THR A 18 -18.19 -1.10 -1.49
C THR A 18 -19.51 -1.66 -1.99
N GLU A 19 -19.93 -1.27 -3.19
CA GLU A 19 -21.17 -1.75 -3.83
C GLU A 19 -21.19 -3.28 -3.97
N ARG A 20 -20.03 -3.88 -4.24
CA ARG A 20 -19.87 -5.34 -4.41
C ARG A 20 -19.58 -6.09 -3.12
N GLY A 21 -19.47 -5.40 -1.97
CA GLY A 21 -19.16 -6.02 -0.69
C GLY A 21 -17.78 -6.69 -0.65
N LEU A 22 -16.83 -6.25 -1.47
CA LEU A 22 -15.50 -6.86 -1.56
C LEU A 22 -14.57 -6.36 -0.45
N THR A 23 -13.78 -7.28 0.10
CA THR A 23 -12.67 -6.97 1.01
C THR A 23 -11.38 -6.77 0.21
N PHE A 24 -10.36 -6.14 0.82
CA PHE A 24 -9.04 -6.07 0.19
C PHE A 24 -8.40 -7.46 0.08
N ALA A 25 -8.64 -8.36 1.04
CA ALA A 25 -8.24 -9.76 0.97
C ALA A 25 -8.75 -10.45 -0.31
N ALA A 26 -10.06 -10.35 -0.60
CA ALA A 26 -10.64 -10.98 -1.79
C ALA A 26 -10.07 -10.41 -3.10
N ILE A 27 -9.84 -9.09 -3.15
CA ILE A 27 -9.23 -8.45 -4.33
C ILE A 27 -7.76 -8.86 -4.47
N ALA A 28 -7.02 -8.93 -3.36
CA ALA A 28 -5.62 -9.34 -3.32
C ALA A 28 -5.42 -10.77 -3.82
N GLU A 29 -6.27 -11.69 -3.38
CA GLU A 29 -6.30 -13.07 -3.88
C GLU A 29 -6.52 -13.11 -5.40
N ALA A 30 -7.52 -12.38 -5.90
CA ALA A 30 -7.81 -12.32 -7.34
C ALA A 30 -6.64 -11.75 -8.15
N LEU A 31 -5.96 -10.71 -7.64
CA LEU A 31 -4.85 -10.05 -8.33
C LEU A 31 -3.52 -10.80 -8.17
N GLY A 32 -3.38 -11.69 -7.18
CA GLY A 32 -2.10 -12.31 -6.83
C GLY A 32 -1.11 -11.32 -6.21
N ARG A 33 -1.61 -10.33 -5.46
CA ARG A 33 -0.81 -9.32 -4.75
C ARG A 33 -1.07 -9.39 -3.25
N SER A 34 -0.27 -8.70 -2.44
CA SER A 34 -0.60 -8.56 -1.01
C SER A 34 -1.75 -7.57 -0.79
N GLU A 35 -2.50 -7.74 0.29
CA GLU A 35 -3.61 -6.85 0.66
C GLU A 35 -3.19 -5.38 0.74
N VAL A 36 -2.04 -5.12 1.37
CA VAL A 36 -1.50 -3.77 1.53
C VAL A 36 -1.13 -3.17 0.17
N ALA A 37 -0.59 -3.98 -0.75
CA ALA A 37 -0.28 -3.50 -2.10
C ALA A 37 -1.54 -3.15 -2.89
N VAL A 38 -2.61 -3.94 -2.78
CA VAL A 38 -3.91 -3.63 -3.41
C VAL A 38 -4.52 -2.36 -2.80
N ALA A 39 -4.55 -2.24 -1.48
CA ALA A 39 -5.01 -1.01 -0.83
C ALA A 39 -4.19 0.21 -1.28
N ALA A 40 -2.87 0.06 -1.44
CA ALA A 40 -2.01 1.12 -1.96
C ALA A 40 -2.37 1.54 -3.39
N ILE A 41 -2.78 0.63 -4.28
CA ILE A 41 -3.30 0.98 -5.62
C ILE A 41 -4.54 1.87 -5.47
N PHE A 42 -5.47 1.49 -4.59
CA PHE A 42 -6.72 2.22 -4.36
C PHE A 42 -6.48 3.63 -3.80
N TYR A 43 -5.41 3.85 -3.04
CA TYR A 43 -4.98 5.17 -2.59
C TYR A 43 -4.02 5.88 -3.57
N GLY A 44 -3.79 5.34 -4.77
CA GLY A 44 -2.89 5.93 -5.77
C GLY A 44 -1.42 5.91 -5.36
N GLN A 45 -1.03 5.02 -4.45
CA GLN A 45 0.33 4.89 -3.91
C GLN A 45 1.11 3.72 -4.56
N ALA A 46 0.46 2.93 -5.42
CA ALA A 46 1.10 1.86 -6.19
C ALA A 46 0.60 1.87 -7.64
N THR A 47 1.47 1.45 -8.55
CA THR A 47 1.12 1.26 -9.96
C THR A 47 0.35 -0.06 -10.11
N ALA A 48 -0.77 -0.03 -10.83
CA ALA A 48 -1.43 -1.22 -11.33
C ALA A 48 -0.79 -1.63 -12.65
N SER A 49 -0.39 -2.89 -12.77
CA SER A 49 0.03 -3.45 -14.06
C SER A 49 -1.19 -3.59 -14.99
N GLU A 50 -0.94 -3.82 -16.29
CA GLU A 50 -2.03 -4.14 -17.23
C GLU A 50 -2.77 -5.42 -16.81
N GLU A 51 -2.05 -6.40 -16.26
CA GLU A 51 -2.64 -7.63 -15.70
C GLU A 51 -3.52 -7.35 -14.49
N ASP A 52 -3.09 -6.43 -13.60
CA ASP A 52 -3.90 -6.02 -12.44
C ASP A 52 -5.21 -5.41 -12.93
N VAL A 53 -5.15 -4.51 -13.92
CA VAL A 53 -6.33 -3.85 -14.50
C VAL A 53 -7.26 -4.86 -15.17
N ALA A 54 -6.71 -5.81 -15.93
CA ALA A 54 -7.46 -6.85 -16.61
C ALA A 54 -8.29 -7.72 -15.63
N LYS A 55 -7.78 -7.94 -14.42
CA LYS A 55 -8.48 -8.67 -13.35
C LYS A 55 -9.41 -7.76 -12.54
N LEU A 56 -8.99 -6.53 -12.26
CA LEU A 56 -9.70 -5.59 -11.39
C LEU A 56 -10.97 -5.03 -12.06
N ALA A 57 -10.91 -4.74 -13.36
CA ALA A 57 -12.04 -4.20 -14.12
C ALA A 57 -13.30 -5.10 -14.04
N PRO A 58 -13.27 -6.39 -14.41
CA PRO A 58 -14.44 -7.25 -14.30
C PRO A 58 -14.84 -7.52 -12.84
N LEU A 59 -13.87 -7.62 -11.93
CA LEU A 59 -14.13 -7.84 -10.50
C LEU A 59 -14.94 -6.69 -9.89
N LEU A 60 -14.60 -5.44 -10.26
CA LEU A 60 -15.28 -4.23 -9.81
C LEU A 60 -16.45 -3.80 -10.74
N GLY A 61 -16.63 -4.45 -11.90
CA GLY A 61 -17.62 -4.06 -12.89
C GLY A 61 -17.34 -2.70 -13.52
N LEU A 62 -16.07 -2.33 -13.63
CA LEU A 62 -15.61 -1.09 -14.25
C LEU A 62 -15.23 -1.36 -15.70
N ASP A 63 -15.37 -0.35 -16.55
CA ASP A 63 -14.90 -0.42 -17.93
C ASP A 63 -13.38 -0.56 -17.98
N HIS A 64 -12.90 -1.59 -18.68
CA HIS A 64 -11.48 -1.93 -18.73
C HIS A 64 -10.64 -0.82 -19.39
N ALA A 65 -11.08 -0.29 -20.53
CA ALA A 65 -10.33 0.73 -21.27
C ALA A 65 -10.19 2.01 -20.44
N THR A 66 -11.27 2.42 -19.78
CA THR A 66 -11.29 3.55 -18.85
C THR A 66 -10.32 3.31 -17.70
N LEU A 67 -10.42 2.17 -17.01
CA LEU A 67 -9.57 1.86 -15.87
C LEU A 67 -8.08 1.80 -16.26
N LEU A 68 -7.77 1.18 -17.41
CA LEU A 68 -6.42 1.08 -17.95
C LEU A 68 -5.82 2.46 -18.21
N SER A 69 -6.57 3.36 -18.84
CA SER A 69 -6.10 4.73 -19.12
C SER A 69 -5.79 5.56 -17.87
N GLN A 70 -6.35 5.19 -16.73
CA GLN A 70 -6.29 5.97 -15.50
C GLN A 70 -5.24 5.47 -14.52
N ILE A 71 -5.14 4.15 -14.34
CA ILE A 71 -4.22 3.54 -13.36
C ILE A 71 -3.25 2.52 -13.96
N GLY A 72 -3.49 2.08 -15.19
CA GLY A 72 -2.68 1.07 -15.87
C GLY A 72 -1.35 1.64 -16.36
N GLY A 73 -0.24 1.19 -15.76
CA GLY A 73 1.10 1.62 -16.17
C GLY A 73 1.42 3.10 -15.87
N VAL A 74 0.53 3.82 -15.21
CA VAL A 74 0.76 5.22 -14.79
C VAL A 74 1.73 5.25 -13.62
N PHE A 75 2.70 6.18 -13.65
CA PHE A 75 3.60 6.44 -12.54
C PHE A 75 2.88 7.26 -11.46
N PRO A 76 2.66 6.73 -10.24
CA PRO A 76 1.88 7.44 -9.24
C PRO A 76 2.69 8.55 -8.57
N ASP A 77 2.02 9.66 -8.30
CA ASP A 77 2.50 10.76 -7.45
C ASP A 77 2.29 10.41 -5.97
N ARG A 78 3.22 9.59 -5.46
CA ARG A 78 3.17 9.04 -4.09
C ARG A 78 3.38 10.12 -3.02
N GLY A 79 2.83 9.88 -1.83
CA GLY A 79 3.02 10.74 -0.67
C GLY A 79 1.94 11.82 -0.48
N ARG A 80 0.87 11.79 -1.29
CA ARG A 80 -0.25 12.75 -1.23
C ARG A 80 -1.53 12.20 -0.63
N ALA A 81 -1.54 10.95 -0.14
CA ALA A 81 -2.73 10.30 0.41
C ALA A 81 -3.22 10.93 1.73
N GLY A 82 -2.38 11.67 2.45
CA GLY A 82 -2.75 12.34 3.69
C GLY A 82 -1.72 13.38 4.13
N PRO A 83 -2.05 14.22 5.12
CA PRO A 83 -1.16 15.26 5.64
C PRO A 83 -0.04 14.67 6.50
N MET A 84 1.04 15.44 6.66
CA MET A 84 2.09 15.19 7.64
C MET A 84 2.18 16.40 8.61
N PRO A 85 2.23 16.18 9.95
CA PRO A 85 2.10 14.88 10.62
C PRO A 85 0.72 14.24 10.39
N PRO A 86 0.61 12.89 10.47
CA PRO A 86 -0.67 12.22 10.30
C PRO A 86 -1.67 12.69 11.36
N VAL A 87 -2.91 12.94 10.95
CA VAL A 87 -3.99 13.32 11.89
C VAL A 87 -4.90 12.16 12.25
N GLU A 88 -4.89 11.09 11.45
CA GLU A 88 -5.64 9.87 11.74
C GLU A 88 -4.89 9.07 12.82
N PRO A 89 -5.56 8.71 13.94
CA PRO A 89 -4.90 8.08 15.07
C PRO A 89 -4.14 6.78 14.77
N LEU A 90 -4.67 5.87 13.95
CA LEU A 90 -3.99 4.61 13.61
C LEU A 90 -2.68 4.89 12.86
N ILE A 91 -2.70 5.74 11.85
CA ILE A 91 -1.50 6.13 11.08
C ILE A 91 -0.52 6.90 11.98
N TYR A 92 -1.03 7.75 12.89
CA TYR A 92 -0.17 8.49 13.82
C TYR A 92 0.64 7.57 14.74
N ARG A 93 0.09 6.42 15.17
CA ARG A 93 0.88 5.45 15.98
C ARG A 93 2.06 4.87 15.23
N LEU A 94 1.93 4.64 13.91
CA LEU A 94 3.05 4.18 13.10
C LEU A 94 4.14 5.27 13.01
N TYR A 95 3.74 6.53 12.88
CA TYR A 95 4.65 7.67 12.95
C TYR A 95 5.33 7.79 14.32
N GLU A 96 4.58 7.60 15.41
CA GLU A 96 5.09 7.63 16.79
C GLU A 96 6.13 6.52 17.04
N ILE A 97 5.93 5.32 16.49
CA ILE A 97 6.93 4.25 16.52
C ILE A 97 8.22 4.69 15.83
N VAL A 98 8.14 5.34 14.67
CA VAL A 98 9.32 5.87 13.97
C VAL A 98 10.01 6.95 14.81
N GLN A 99 9.24 7.85 15.42
CA GLN A 99 9.78 8.93 16.26
C GLN A 99 10.52 8.37 17.48
N ASN A 100 9.97 7.36 18.16
CA ASN A 100 10.53 6.81 19.39
C ASN A 100 11.67 5.80 19.15
N TYR A 101 11.54 4.95 18.12
CA TYR A 101 12.45 3.84 17.86
C TYR A 101 13.39 4.06 16.66
N GLY A 102 13.28 5.17 15.92
CA GLY A 102 14.06 5.40 14.70
C GLY A 102 15.57 5.27 14.91
N TYR A 103 16.13 5.89 15.96
CA TYR A 103 17.56 5.75 16.30
C TYR A 103 17.92 4.36 16.84
N ALA A 104 17.00 3.69 17.56
CA ALA A 104 17.22 2.32 18.02
C ALA A 104 17.30 1.35 16.82
N TYR A 105 16.38 1.45 15.86
CA TYR A 105 16.46 0.70 14.60
C TYR A 105 17.75 1.00 13.85
N LYS A 106 18.11 2.28 13.70
CA LYS A 106 19.35 2.68 13.03
C LYS A 106 20.58 1.98 13.64
N ALA A 107 20.74 2.03 14.96
CA ALA A 107 21.88 1.44 15.64
C ALA A 107 21.94 -0.09 15.45
N VAL A 108 20.85 -0.81 15.74
CA VAL A 108 20.80 -2.27 15.63
C VAL A 108 21.00 -2.74 14.18
N ILE A 109 20.44 -2.02 13.20
CA ILE A 109 20.63 -2.32 11.79
C ILE A 109 22.09 -2.07 11.39
N ASN A 110 22.71 -0.97 11.84
CA ASN A 110 24.12 -0.71 11.54
C ASN A 110 25.06 -1.75 12.14
N GLU A 111 24.80 -2.22 13.37
CA GLU A 111 25.58 -3.32 13.98
C GLU A 111 25.46 -4.64 13.19
N LYS A 112 24.29 -4.91 12.61
CA LYS A 112 24.03 -6.16 11.88
C LYS A 112 24.48 -6.13 10.42
N PHE A 113 24.37 -4.99 9.75
CA PHE A 113 24.51 -4.89 8.28
C PHE A 113 25.57 -3.88 7.82
N GLY A 114 26.13 -3.08 8.73
CA GLY A 114 27.09 -2.02 8.42
C GLY A 114 26.44 -0.69 8.04
N ASP A 115 27.17 0.15 7.32
CA ASP A 115 26.69 1.47 6.89
C ASP A 115 25.86 1.38 5.60
N GLY A 116 24.62 1.86 5.65
CA GLY A 116 23.63 1.69 4.60
C GLY A 116 22.19 1.89 5.07
N ILE A 117 21.24 1.43 4.25
CA ILE A 117 19.80 1.57 4.51
C ILE A 117 19.01 0.30 4.18
N MET A 118 17.87 0.12 4.86
CA MET A 118 16.81 -0.76 4.41
C MET A 118 15.99 -0.03 3.33
N SER A 119 15.95 -0.56 2.10
CA SER A 119 15.20 0.05 1.00
C SER A 119 13.70 0.08 1.26
N ALA A 120 13.05 1.20 0.93
CA ALA A 120 11.59 1.34 0.84
C ALA A 120 11.05 1.18 -0.61
N ILE A 121 11.93 0.85 -1.58
CA ILE A 121 11.58 0.61 -2.99
C ILE A 121 11.67 -0.87 -3.34
N ALA A 122 12.83 -1.49 -3.10
CA ALA A 122 12.99 -2.94 -3.15
C ALA A 122 12.46 -3.53 -1.83
N PHE A 123 11.14 -3.44 -1.66
CA PHE A 123 10.45 -3.54 -0.38
C PHE A 123 9.13 -4.31 -0.51
N SER A 124 8.72 -4.93 0.59
CA SER A 124 7.41 -5.57 0.75
C SER A 124 6.93 -5.42 2.19
N THR A 125 5.61 -5.33 2.38
CA THR A 125 4.98 -5.26 3.70
C THR A 125 3.70 -6.10 3.76
N THR A 126 3.42 -6.67 4.93
CA THR A 126 2.19 -7.42 5.23
C THR A 126 1.62 -6.98 6.57
N VAL A 127 0.33 -7.24 6.76
CA VAL A 127 -0.37 -7.05 8.03
C VAL A 127 -1.05 -8.37 8.36
N ASP A 128 -0.76 -8.89 9.54
CA ASP A 128 -1.29 -10.16 10.02
C ASP A 128 -1.92 -9.95 11.40
N LYS A 129 -3.01 -10.68 11.68
CA LYS A 129 -3.64 -10.71 13.00
C LYS A 129 -3.09 -11.90 13.78
N GLU A 130 -2.56 -11.65 14.97
CA GLU A 130 -2.19 -12.68 15.94
C GLU A 130 -3.14 -12.62 17.14
N VAL A 131 -3.41 -13.76 17.77
CA VAL A 131 -4.14 -13.83 19.03
C VAL A 131 -3.26 -14.59 20.01
N ASP A 132 -2.93 -13.96 21.13
CA ASP A 132 -2.06 -14.58 22.13
C ASP A 132 -2.81 -15.61 23.00
N GLY A 133 -2.08 -16.21 23.96
CA GLY A 133 -2.63 -17.22 24.86
C GLY A 133 -3.76 -16.72 25.77
N ASP A 134 -3.84 -15.40 25.99
CA ASP A 134 -4.88 -14.76 26.80
C ASP A 134 -6.08 -14.31 25.95
N GLY A 135 -6.06 -14.59 24.64
CA GLY A 135 -7.12 -14.21 23.71
C GLY A 135 -7.04 -12.76 23.24
N VAL A 136 -5.95 -12.04 23.54
CA VAL A 136 -5.76 -10.66 23.09
C VAL A 136 -5.29 -10.64 21.65
N ALA A 137 -5.94 -9.82 20.82
CA ALA A 137 -5.58 -9.68 19.42
C ALA A 137 -4.49 -8.62 19.22
N TRP A 138 -3.48 -8.98 18.45
CA TRP A 138 -2.33 -8.15 18.09
C TRP A 138 -2.29 -7.90 16.58
N VAL A 139 -1.84 -6.71 16.19
CA VAL A 139 -1.59 -6.36 14.78
C VAL A 139 -0.10 -6.49 14.52
N ASN A 140 0.28 -7.45 13.68
CA ASN A 140 1.66 -7.66 13.27
C ASN A 140 1.91 -7.03 11.92
N ILE A 141 2.76 -6.00 11.87
CA ILE A 141 3.20 -5.36 10.63
C ILE A 141 4.63 -5.81 10.34
N LYS A 142 4.82 -6.46 9.19
CA LYS A 142 6.14 -6.92 8.76
C LYS A 142 6.73 -5.99 7.70
N LEU A 143 7.86 -5.36 8.01
CA LEU A 143 8.61 -4.53 7.06
C LEU A 143 9.81 -5.33 6.53
N ARG A 144 9.84 -5.62 5.22
CA ARG A 144 10.92 -6.38 4.57
C ARG A 144 11.50 -5.59 3.41
N GLY A 145 12.63 -4.92 3.64
CA GLY A 145 13.39 -4.20 2.62
C GLY A 145 14.75 -4.82 2.32
N LYS A 146 15.20 -4.70 1.07
CA LYS A 146 16.57 -5.06 0.67
C LYS A 146 17.57 -4.13 1.36
N TRP A 147 18.65 -4.69 1.91
CA TRP A 147 19.79 -3.91 2.43
C TRP A 147 20.61 -3.31 1.27
N LEU A 148 20.94 -2.02 1.39
CA LEU A 148 21.75 -1.28 0.41
C LEU A 148 22.92 -0.59 1.14
N PRO A 149 24.16 -1.11 1.04
CA PRO A 149 25.32 -0.46 1.64
C PRO A 149 25.71 0.80 0.85
N PHE A 150 26.29 1.79 1.52
CA PHE A 150 26.85 2.96 0.84
C PHE A 150 28.09 2.57 0.03
N THR A 151 28.15 3.00 -1.23
CA THR A 151 29.35 2.87 -2.06
C THR A 151 30.38 3.89 -1.61
N ARG A 152 31.64 3.48 -1.50
CA ARG A 152 32.78 4.41 -1.36
C ARG A 152 33.19 4.90 -2.74
N PHE A 153 33.12 6.20 -2.97
CA PHE A 153 33.58 6.89 -4.18
C PHE A 153 34.36 8.14 -3.82
#